data_AF-A0A356BV18-F1
#
_entry.id   AF-A0A356BV18-F1
#
_cell.length_a   1.000
_cell.length_b   1.000
_cell.length_c   1.000
_cell.angle_alpha   90.00
_cell.angle_beta   90.00
_cell.angle_gamma   90.00
#
_symmetry.space_group_name_H-M   'P 1'
#
loop_
_entity.id
_entity.type
_entity.pdbx_description
1 polymer ?
#
loop_
_entity_poly.entity_id
_entity_poly.type
_entity_poly.pdbx_seq_one_letter_code
_entity_poly.pdbx_strand_id
1 'polypeptide(L)' 'MQLTSEQRQKVEDNIGLALQTAGRLKSKNPLEFDDLLSVCYLALIKAVQGYDPSKGFAFSTYAVRTMQWYALR' A
#
# COMPACT_ATOMS: atom_id res chain seq x y z
N MET A 1 -6.69 -10.60 10.11
CA MET A 1 -5.45 -9.83 10.35
C MET A 1 -5.65 -9.03 11.62
N GLN A 2 -4.74 -9.13 12.59
CA GLN A 2 -4.76 -8.25 13.75
C GLN A 2 -3.52 -7.35 13.68
N LEU A 3 -3.75 -6.04 13.56
CA LEU A 3 -2.71 -5.01 13.58
C LEU A 3 -2.53 -4.50 15.01
N THR A 4 -1.30 -4.14 15.39
CA THR A 4 -1.07 -3.35 16.61
C THR A 4 -1.62 -1.94 16.45
N SER A 5 -1.75 -1.20 17.55
CA SER A 5 -2.17 0.22 17.50
C SER A 5 -1.23 1.06 16.66
N GLU A 6 0.09 0.85 16.79
CA GLU A 6 1.11 1.54 15.99
C GLU A 6 0.98 1.22 14.49
N GLN A 7 0.71 -0.04 14.15
CA GLN A 7 0.47 -0.44 12.77
C GLN A 7 -0.79 0.22 12.21
N ARG A 8 -1.88 0.30 12.98
CA ARG A 8 -3.10 1.01 12.55
C ARG A 8 -2.82 2.48 12.27
N GLN A 9 -2.15 3.17 13.18
CA GLN A 9 -1.74 4.57 12.98
C GLN A 9 -0.91 4.73 11.70
N LYS A 10 0.05 3.82 11.48
CA LYS A 10 0.89 3.86 10.28
C LYS A 10 0.11 3.61 8.99
N VAL A 11 -0.97 2.83 9.01
CA VAL A 11 -1.88 2.72 7.87
C VAL A 11 -2.58 4.05 7.62
N GLU A 12 -3.16 4.65 8.67
CA GLU A 12 -3.89 5.93 8.58
C GLU A 12 -3.02 7.07 8.04
N ASP A 13 -1.79 7.21 8.56
CA ASP A 13 -0.82 8.21 8.15
C ASP A 13 -0.42 8.09 6.66
N ASN A 14 -0.65 6.91 6.04
CA ASN A 14 -0.22 6.58 4.68
C ASN A 14 -1.39 6.32 3.71
N ILE A 15 -2.64 6.64 4.08
CA ILE A 15 -3.80 6.53 3.17
C ILE A 15 -3.56 7.33 1.88
N GLY A 16 -3.01 8.54 1.99
CA GLY A 16 -2.69 9.38 0.82
C GLY A 16 -1.66 8.76 -0.13
N LEU A 17 -0.76 7.92 0.38
CA LEU A 17 0.21 7.19 -0.45
C LEU A 17 -0.48 6.11 -1.30
N ALA A 18 -1.47 5.41 -0.74
CA ALA A 18 -2.30 4.45 -1.49
C ALA A 18 -3.06 5.15 -2.62
N LEU A 19 -3.70 6.30 -2.33
CA LEU A 19 -4.41 7.10 -3.32
C LEU A 19 -3.51 7.56 -4.47
N GLN A 20 -2.34 8.13 -4.15
CA GLN A 20 -1.37 8.55 -5.15
C GLN A 20 -0.89 7.37 -6.00
N THR A 21 -0.65 6.21 -5.37
CA THR A 21 -0.16 5.02 -6.05
C THR A 21 -1.21 4.44 -7.00
N ALA A 22 -2.48 4.37 -6.58
CA ALA A 22 -3.59 3.97 -7.43
C ALA A 22 -3.72 4.87 -8.67
N GLY A 23 -3.61 6.19 -8.49
CA GLY A 23 -3.66 7.16 -9.61
C GLY A 23 -2.56 6.92 -10.64
N ARG A 24 -1.34 6.62 -10.20
CA ARG A 24 -0.22 6.27 -11.10
C ARG A 24 -0.48 4.94 -11.83
N LEU A 25 -1.01 3.95 -11.12
CA LEU A 25 -1.26 2.62 -11.65
C LEU A 25 -2.44 2.58 -12.63
N LYS A 26 -3.41 3.49 -12.53
CA LYS A 26 -4.58 3.52 -13.42
C LYS A 26 -4.22 3.61 -14.91
N SER A 27 -3.14 4.32 -15.24
CA SER A 27 -2.63 4.39 -16.62
C SER A 27 -2.15 3.04 -17.18
N LYS A 28 -1.89 2.05 -16.32
CA LYS A 28 -1.30 0.76 -16.66
C LYS A 28 -2.20 -0.43 -16.28
N ASN A 29 -3.42 -0.17 -15.82
CA ASN A 29 -4.31 -1.19 -15.29
C ASN A 29 -5.74 -1.01 -15.85
N PRO A 30 -6.39 -2.07 -16.34
CA PRO A 30 -7.74 -1.99 -16.88
C PRO A 30 -8.82 -1.76 -15.82
N LEU A 31 -8.57 -2.06 -14.53
CA LEU A 31 -9.54 -1.92 -13.44
C LEU A 31 -10.00 -0.47 -13.26
N GLU A 32 -11.22 -0.31 -12.77
CA GLU A 32 -11.73 0.99 -12.35
C GLU A 32 -10.92 1.56 -11.19
N PHE A 33 -10.92 2.90 -11.07
CA PHE A 33 -10.09 3.58 -10.08
C PHE A 33 -10.40 3.13 -8.65
N ASP A 34 -11.68 2.95 -8.32
CA ASP A 34 -12.12 2.58 -6.97
C ASP A 34 -11.73 1.14 -6.61
N ASP A 35 -11.75 0.23 -7.58
CA ASP A 35 -11.26 -1.15 -7.40
C ASP A 35 -9.75 -1.16 -7.18
N LEU A 36 -9.01 -0.41 -8.01
CA LEU A 36 -7.56 -0.29 -7.91
C LEU A 36 -7.13 0.37 -6.58
N LEU A 37 -7.89 1.36 -6.12
CA LEU A 37 -7.69 2.02 -4.84
C LEU A 37 -7.92 1.04 -3.68
N SER A 38 -8.99 0.24 -3.76
CA SER A 38 -9.29 -0.80 -2.77
C SER A 38 -8.15 -1.83 -2.69
N VAL A 39 -7.61 -2.26 -3.83
CA VAL A 39 -6.41 -3.12 -3.89
C VAL A 39 -5.21 -2.44 -3.20
N CYS A 40 -4.98 -1.15 -3.45
CA CYS A 40 -3.90 -0.40 -2.83
C CYS A 40 -4.06 -0.28 -1.30
N TYR A 41 -5.28 -0.09 -0.79
CA TYR A 41 -5.53 -0.08 0.67
C TYR A 41 -5.27 -1.44 1.32
N LEU A 42 -5.72 -2.53 0.70
CA LEU A 42 -5.43 -3.88 1.19
C LEU A 42 -3.91 -4.16 1.16
N ALA A 43 -3.23 -3.74 0.11
CA ALA A 43 -1.79 -3.87 -0.01
C ALA A 43 -1.03 -3.02 1.01
N LEU A 44 -1.52 -1.81 1.35
CA LEU A 44 -0.94 -0.97 2.41
C LEU A 44 -0.99 -1.66 3.77
N ILE A 45 -2.13 -2.26 4.12
CA ILE A 45 -2.30 -3.01 5.37
C ILE A 45 -1.27 -4.15 5.45
N LYS A 46 -1.11 -4.90 4.34
CA LYS A 46 -0.10 -5.97 4.25
C LYS A 46 1.32 -5.43 4.31
N ALA A 47 1.59 -4.28 3.70
CA ALA A 47 2.88 -3.63 3.75
C ALA A 47 3.23 -3.22 5.19
N VAL A 48 2.31 -2.61 5.92
CA VAL A 48 2.53 -2.26 7.34
C VAL A 48 2.79 -3.51 8.17
N GLN A 49 2.04 -4.59 7.94
CA GLN A 49 2.21 -5.83 8.69
C GLN A 49 3.57 -6.50 8.44
N GLY A 50 4.07 -6.45 7.19
CA GLY A 50 5.32 -7.12 6.79
C GLY A 50 6.56 -6.21 6.75
N TYR A 51 6.43 -4.93 7.10
CA TYR A 51 7.55 -4.00 7.05
C TYR A 51 8.54 -4.24 8.18
N ASP A 52 9.81 -4.35 7.81
CA ASP A 52 10.92 -4.53 8.75
C ASP A 52 11.89 -3.34 8.62
N PRO A 53 11.93 -2.43 9.60
CA PRO A 53 12.80 -1.26 9.55
C PRO A 53 14.29 -1.61 9.60
N SER A 54 14.67 -2.80 10.08
CA SER A 54 16.08 -3.21 10.17
C SER A 54 16.72 -3.42 8.79
N LYS A 55 15.92 -3.56 7.73
CA LYS A 55 16.41 -3.75 6.36
C LYS A 55 16.85 -2.46 5.66
N GLY A 56 16.69 -1.30 6.30
CA GLY A 56 17.33 -0.05 5.88
C GLY A 56 16.64 0.73 4.75
N PHE A 57 15.47 0.31 4.27
CA PHE A 57 14.68 1.07 3.29
C PHE A 57 13.48 1.75 3.93
N ALA A 58 13.12 2.93 3.43
CA ALA A 58 11.97 3.67 3.90
C ALA A 58 10.66 2.90 3.68
N PHE A 59 9.72 3.03 4.62
CA PHE A 59 8.41 2.38 4.56
C PHE A 59 7.66 2.66 3.27
N SER A 60 7.66 3.91 2.79
CA SER A 60 7.00 4.30 1.55
C SER A 60 7.49 3.52 0.32
N THR A 61 8.80 3.24 0.26
CA THR A 61 9.39 2.44 -0.82
C THR A 61 8.87 1.01 -0.79
N TYR A 62 8.83 0.42 0.40
CA TYR A 62 8.28 -0.92 0.59
C TYR A 62 6.80 -0.98 0.25
N ALA A 63 6.00 -0.04 0.77
CA ALA A 63 4.55 0.00 0.56
C ALA A 63 4.17 0.17 -0.91
N VAL A 64 4.81 1.10 -1.63
CA VAL A 64 4.58 1.29 -3.08
C VAL A 64 4.90 0.01 -3.85
N ARG A 65 6.01 -0.67 -3.52
CA ARG A 65 6.38 -1.93 -4.17
C ARG A 65 5.37 -3.03 -3.88
N THR A 66 4.83 -3.10 -2.66
CA THR A 66 3.75 -4.02 -2.30
C THR A 66 2.49 -3.73 -3.10
N MET A 67 2.03 -2.47 -3.16
CA MET A 67 0.83 -2.08 -3.93
C MET A 67 0.95 -2.43 -5.42
N GLN A 68 2.10 -2.12 -6.03
CA GLN A 68 2.37 -2.48 -7.43
C GLN A 68 2.28 -3.99 -7.66
N TRP A 69 2.83 -4.79 -6.75
CA TRP A 69 2.77 -6.24 -6.85
C TRP A 69 1.34 -6.79 -6.75
N TYR A 70 0.51 -6.21 -5.87
CA TYR A 70 -0.89 -6.64 -5.72
C TYR A 70 -1.78 -6.16 -6.87
N ALA A 71 -1.49 -5.02 -7.47
CA ALA A 71 -2.29 -4.47 -8.56
C ALA A 71 -1.94 -5.06 -9.93
N LEU A 72 -0.72 -5.58 -10.12
CA LEU A 72 -0.25 -6.10 -11.42
C LEU A 72 -0.21 -7.63 -11.50
N ARG A 73 -0.73 -8.32 -10.49
CA ARG A 73 -0.77 -9.78 -10.40
C ARG A 73 -2.20 -10.27 -10.60
#